data_AF-B7FG96-F1
#
_entry.id   AF-B7FG96-F1
#
_cell.length_a   1.000
_cell.length_b   1.000
_cell.length_c   1.000
_cell.angle_alpha   90.00
_cell.angle_beta   90.00
_cell.angle_gamma   90.00
#
_symmetry.space_group_name_H-M   'P 1'
#
loop_
_entity.id
_entity.type
_entity.pdbx_description
1 polymer ?
#
loop_
_entity_poly.entity_id
_entity_poly.type
_entity_poly.pdbx_seq_one_letter_code
_entity_poly.pdbx_strand_id
1 'polypeptide(L)'
;MRQIGIICAAALVALKENVGKLESDHKKTRLLADGLNEIKGLRVNPCSIETNIIFIDIVDGSRTTTEKIFKYLEERGILLMQEKASRLRVVLHHQISASDVQYTLSCFQQAVQIENGN
;
A
#
# COMPACT_ATOMS: atom_id res chain seq x y z
N MET A 1 -32.34 16.62 3.94
CA MET A 1 -31.43 16.03 4.94
C MET A 1 -31.60 16.74 6.29
N ARG A 2 -32.40 16.21 7.22
CA ARG A 2 -32.73 16.89 8.49
C ARG A 2 -32.08 16.25 9.75
N GLN A 3 -31.38 15.12 9.59
CA GLN A 3 -30.66 14.39 10.66
C GLN A 3 -29.14 14.30 10.39
N ILE A 4 -28.53 15.38 9.90
CA ILE A 4 -27.09 15.41 9.57
C ILE A 4 -26.18 15.35 10.80
N GLY A 5 -26.72 15.61 12.00
CA GLY A 5 -25.95 15.70 13.24
C GLY A 5 -25.13 14.45 13.57
N ILE A 6 -25.62 13.25 13.21
CA ILE A 6 -24.90 11.99 13.45
C ILE A 6 -23.62 11.92 12.61
N ILE A 7 -23.68 12.32 11.32
CA ILE A 7 -22.52 12.37 10.44
C ILE A 7 -21.55 13.49 10.89
N CYS A 8 -22.09 14.65 11.28
CA CYS A 8 -21.28 15.76 11.79
C CYS A 8 -20.54 15.39 13.08
N ALA A 9 -21.13 14.58 13.96
CA ALA A 9 -20.47 14.11 15.17
C ALA A 9 -19.25 13.23 14.85
N ALA A 10 -19.37 12.29 13.91
CA ALA A 10 -18.25 11.47 13.44
C ALA A 10 -17.15 12.32 12.78
N ALA A 11 -17.53 13.33 11.96
CA ALA A 11 -16.59 14.24 11.34
C ALA A 11 -15.82 15.09 12.37
N LEU A 12 -16.49 15.54 13.44
CA LEU A 12 -15.85 16.29 14.52
C LEU A 12 -14.80 15.45 15.25
N VAL A 13 -15.11 14.18 15.53
CA VAL A 13 -14.14 13.23 16.12
C VAL A 13 -12.96 13.02 15.18
N ALA A 14 -13.21 12.78 13.89
CA ALA A 14 -12.15 12.61 12.90
C ALA A 14 -11.22 13.83 12.84
N LEU A 15 -11.76 15.05 12.84
CA LEU A 15 -10.97 16.29 12.85
C LEU A 15 -10.13 16.45 14.12
N LYS A 16 -10.68 16.10 15.29
CA LYS A 16 -9.98 16.27 16.57
C LYS A 16 -8.94 15.19 16.84
N GLU A 17 -9.22 13.94 16.46
CA GLU A 17 -8.44 12.79 16.92
C GLU A 17 -7.61 12.12 15.81
N ASN A 18 -7.96 12.30 14.53
CA ASN A 18 -7.28 11.58 13.45
C ASN A 18 -6.22 12.41 12.70
N VAL A 19 -6.23 13.74 12.78
CA VAL A 19 -5.22 14.58 12.09
C VAL A 19 -3.81 14.23 12.55
N GLY A 20 -3.59 14.07 13.87
CA GLY A 20 -2.29 13.65 14.41
C GLY A 20 -1.87 12.23 14.01
N LYS A 21 -2.82 11.36 13.60
CA LYS A 21 -2.53 9.99 13.17
C LYS A 21 -1.96 9.93 11.74
N LEU A 22 -2.17 10.96 10.93
CA LEU A 22 -1.66 11.02 9.55
C LEU A 22 -0.14 10.88 9.49
N GLU A 23 0.58 11.44 10.46
CA GLU A 23 2.04 11.30 10.54
C GLU A 23 2.47 9.83 10.69
N SER A 24 1.72 9.04 11.46
CA SER A 24 1.96 7.59 11.62
C SER A 24 1.72 6.85 10.30
N ASP A 25 0.65 7.21 9.58
CA ASP A 25 0.37 6.65 8.26
C ASP A 25 1.51 6.96 7.28
N HIS A 26 2.01 8.20 7.24
CA HIS A 26 3.14 8.58 6.38
C HIS A 26 4.43 7.82 6.75
N LYS A 27 4.72 7.62 8.04
CA LYS A 27 5.88 6.83 8.49
C LYS A 27 5.80 5.38 8.03
N LYS A 28 4.63 4.75 8.18
CA LYS A 28 4.38 3.38 7.70
C LYS A 28 4.48 3.29 6.18
N THR A 29 3.98 4.30 5.46
CA THR A 29 4.07 4.37 4.00
C THR A 29 5.52 4.42 3.54
N ARG A 30 6.35 5.23 4.19
CA ARG A 30 7.79 5.29 3.90
C ARG A 30 8.48 3.95 4.18
N LEU A 31 8.19 3.32 5.31
CA LEU A 31 8.72 2.00 5.65
C LEU A 31 8.36 0.94 4.59
N LEU A 32 7.08 0.89 4.19
CA LEU A 32 6.62 -0.04 3.16
C LEU A 32 7.35 0.22 1.84
N ALA A 33 7.44 1.49 1.43
CA ALA A 33 8.09 1.85 0.18
C ALA A 33 9.58 1.50 0.14
N ASP A 34 10.30 1.78 1.22
CA ASP A 34 11.73 1.49 1.32
C ASP A 34 11.95 -0.03 1.20
N GLY A 35 11.17 -0.84 1.91
CA GLY A 35 11.25 -2.30 1.82
C GLY A 35 10.83 -2.86 0.46
N LEU A 36 9.83 -2.26 -0.22
CA LEU A 36 9.44 -2.67 -1.56
C LEU A 36 10.54 -2.39 -2.60
N ASN A 37 11.29 -1.30 -2.42
CA ASN A 37 12.36 -0.91 -3.33
C ASN A 37 13.60 -1.82 -3.22
N GLU A 38 13.71 -2.62 -2.15
CA GLU A 38 14.71 -3.68 -2.02
C GLU A 38 14.37 -4.95 -2.82
N ILE A 39 13.11 -5.10 -3.25
CA ILE A 39 12.64 -6.27 -3.99
C ILE A 39 12.95 -6.10 -5.48
N LYS A 40 13.85 -6.95 -6.00
CA LYS A 40 14.18 -6.98 -7.44
C LYS A 40 12.92 -7.18 -8.28
N GLY A 41 12.70 -6.34 -9.29
CA GLY A 41 11.53 -6.41 -10.18
C GLY A 41 10.43 -5.40 -9.83
N LEU A 42 10.50 -4.77 -8.65
CA LEU A 42 9.67 -3.64 -8.28
C LEU A 42 10.51 -2.36 -8.28
N ARG A 43 9.85 -1.24 -8.54
CA ARG A 43 10.43 0.09 -8.41
C ARG A 43 9.44 1.00 -7.71
N VAL A 44 9.93 1.69 -6.69
CA VAL A 44 9.20 2.76 -6.01
C VAL A 44 10.09 4.00 -6.03
N ASN A 45 9.55 5.17 -6.36
CA ASN A 45 10.31 6.42 -6.35
C ASN A 45 10.29 7.02 -4.92
N PRO A 46 11.40 6.99 -4.15
CA PRO A 46 11.41 7.46 -2.76
C PRO A 46 11.13 8.96 -2.64
N CYS A 47 11.51 9.74 -3.65
CA CYS A 47 11.27 11.18 -3.71
C CYS A 47 9.79 11.52 -3.91
N SER A 48 8.95 10.55 -4.31
CA SER A 48 7.51 10.78 -4.53
C SER A 48 6.64 10.49 -3.30
N ILE A 49 7.23 10.01 -2.21
CA ILE A 49 6.49 9.56 -1.03
C ILE A 49 6.44 10.66 0.01
N GLU A 50 5.43 11.50 -0.07
CA GLU A 50 5.21 12.61 0.87
C GLU A 50 4.08 12.34 1.86
N THR A 51 3.15 11.44 1.50
CA THR A 51 1.90 11.20 2.24
C THR A 51 1.67 9.71 2.50
N ASN A 52 0.42 9.24 2.44
CA ASN A 52 0.01 7.87 2.69
C ASN A 52 -0.10 7.00 1.42
N ILE A 53 0.33 7.51 0.27
CA ILE A 53 0.17 6.86 -1.04
C ILE A 53 1.53 6.42 -1.58
N ILE A 54 1.57 5.20 -2.13
CA ILE A 54 2.73 4.64 -2.85
C ILE A 54 2.28 4.25 -4.23
N PHE A 55 3.12 4.54 -5.22
CA PHE A 55 3.03 3.95 -6.54
C PHE A 55 4.18 2.98 -6.75
N ILE A 56 3.84 1.76 -7.13
CA ILE A 56 4.79 0.68 -7.40
C ILE A 56 4.74 0.41 -8.89
N ASP A 57 5.85 0.66 -9.57
CA ASP A 57 6.04 0.30 -10.97
C ASP A 57 6.69 -1.09 -11.03
N ILE A 58 6.13 -1.98 -11.85
CA ILE A 58 6.75 -3.27 -12.16
C ILE A 58 7.74 -3.05 -13.29
N VAL A 59 8.99 -3.45 -13.08
CA VAL A 59 10.07 -3.20 -14.05
C VAL A 59 9.90 -4.11 -15.27
N ASP A 60 9.97 -3.53 -16.47
CA ASP A 60 9.89 -4.27 -17.73
C ASP A 60 10.98 -5.36 -17.81
N GLY A 61 10.60 -6.56 -18.25
CA GLY A 61 11.48 -7.73 -18.28
C GLY A 61 11.50 -8.56 -17.00
N SER A 62 10.79 -8.14 -15.94
CA SER A 62 10.43 -9.07 -14.88
C SER A 62 9.53 -10.17 -15.47
N ARG A 63 9.74 -11.44 -15.08
CA ARG A 63 8.86 -12.55 -15.50
C ARG A 63 7.42 -12.40 -14.98
N THR A 64 7.19 -11.42 -14.11
CA THR A 64 5.98 -11.24 -13.32
C THR A 64 5.09 -10.12 -13.84
N THR A 65 3.81 -10.46 -14.01
CA THR A 65 2.77 -9.51 -14.40
C THR A 65 2.05 -8.94 -13.18
N THR A 66 1.53 -7.73 -13.34
CA THR A 66 0.73 -7.04 -12.33
C THR A 66 -0.46 -7.88 -11.88
N GLU A 67 -1.15 -8.58 -12.79
CA GLU A 67 -2.33 -9.37 -12.42
C GLU A 67 -1.98 -10.53 -11.47
N LYS A 68 -0.80 -11.16 -11.64
CA LYS A 68 -0.38 -12.27 -10.79
C LYS A 68 -0.03 -11.82 -9.39
N ILE A 69 0.76 -10.75 -9.27
CA ILE A 69 1.06 -10.15 -7.95
C ILE A 69 -0.23 -9.71 -7.28
N PHE A 70 -1.12 -9.05 -8.03
CA PHE A 70 -2.41 -8.61 -7.53
C PHE A 70 -3.23 -9.77 -6.96
N LYS A 71 -3.41 -10.83 -7.76
CA LYS A 71 -4.18 -12.01 -7.34
C LYS A 71 -3.56 -12.72 -6.14
N TYR A 72 -2.23 -12.87 -6.13
CA TYR A 72 -1.51 -13.51 -5.02
C TYR A 72 -1.68 -12.77 -3.69
N LEU A 73 -1.67 -11.44 -3.75
CA LEU A 73 -1.87 -10.56 -2.60
C LEU A 73 -3.34 -10.54 -2.15
N GLU A 74 -4.28 -10.50 -3.09
CA GLU A 74 -5.72 -10.55 -2.82
C GLU A 74 -6.12 -11.84 -2.09
N GLU A 75 -5.61 -12.99 -2.53
CA GLU A 75 -5.81 -14.30 -1.86
C GLU A 75 -5.27 -14.32 -0.41
N ARG A 76 -4.40 -13.38 -0.06
CA ARG A 76 -3.80 -13.20 1.28
C ARG A 76 -4.42 -12.05 2.08
N GLY A 77 -5.50 -11.46 1.56
CA GLY A 77 -6.23 -10.36 2.20
C GLY A 77 -5.59 -8.99 2.00
N ILE A 78 -4.63 -8.84 1.08
CA ILE A 78 -3.97 -7.57 0.78
C ILE A 78 -4.61 -6.98 -0.48
N LEU A 79 -5.41 -5.93 -0.30
CA LEU A 79 -6.13 -5.27 -1.38
C LEU A 79 -5.34 -4.06 -1.88
N LEU A 80 -5.09 -4.02 -3.18
CA LEU A 80 -4.42 -2.92 -3.85
C LEU A 80 -5.31 -2.34 -4.95
N MET A 81 -4.91 -1.21 -5.53
CA MET A 81 -5.55 -0.69 -6.73
C MET A 81 -4.58 -0.79 -7.91
N GLN A 82 -5.01 -1.42 -9.00
CA GLN A 82 -4.29 -1.34 -10.26
C GLN A 82 -4.57 0.03 -10.90
N GLU A 83 -3.53 0.88 -11.03
CA GLU A 83 -3.65 2.20 -11.64
C GLU A 83 -3.43 2.13 -13.15
N LYS A 84 -2.44 1.32 -13.58
CA LYS A 84 -2.11 1.06 -14.98
C LYS A 84 -1.66 -0.40 -15.15
N ALA A 85 -1.47 -0.84 -16.39
CA ALA A 85 -1.02 -2.20 -16.71
C ALA A 85 0.21 -2.64 -15.90
N SER A 86 1.21 -1.78 -15.71
CA SER A 86 2.44 -2.07 -14.95
C SER A 86 2.59 -1.25 -13.66
N ARG A 87 1.50 -0.71 -13.11
CA ARG A 87 1.56 0.20 -11.95
C ARG A 87 0.44 -0.05 -10.94
N LEU A 88 0.83 -0.27 -9.70
CA LEU A 88 -0.05 -0.47 -8.54
C LEU A 88 -0.03 0.77 -7.64
N ARG A 89 -1.19 1.13 -7.10
CA ARG A 89 -1.34 2.16 -6.07
C ARG A 89 -1.68 1.49 -4.73
N VAL A 90 -0.88 1.82 -3.72
CA VAL A 90 -1.10 1.41 -2.33
C VAL A 90 -1.45 2.64 -1.51
N VAL A 91 -2.46 2.53 -0.64
CA VAL A 91 -2.88 3.61 0.25
C VAL A 91 -2.94 3.08 1.66
N LEU A 92 -2.20 3.69 2.58
CA LEU A 92 -2.25 3.35 3.99
C LEU A 92 -3.24 4.26 4.72
N HIS A 93 -3.83 3.75 5.79
CA HIS A 93 -4.72 4.49 6.66
C HIS A 93 -4.60 3.99 8.10
N HIS A 94 -5.22 4.71 9.03
CA HIS A 94 -5.10 4.50 10.47
C HIS A 94 -5.37 3.07 11.00
N GLN A 95 -6.08 2.21 10.25
CA GLN A 95 -6.36 0.82 10.66
C GLN A 95 -5.25 -0.16 10.23
N ILE A 96 -4.32 0.28 9.39
CA ILE A 96 -3.17 -0.53 8.97
C ILE A 96 -2.10 -0.44 10.06
N SER A 97 -1.79 -1.56 10.69
CA SER A 97 -0.76 -1.67 11.73
C SER A 97 0.65 -1.80 11.14
N ALA A 98 1.67 -1.68 11.99
CA ALA A 98 3.05 -1.96 11.57
C ALA A 98 3.26 -3.43 11.18
N SER A 99 2.57 -4.37 11.85
CA SER A 99 2.59 -5.78 11.49
C SER A 99 1.97 -6.04 10.12
N ASP A 100 0.92 -5.31 9.74
CA ASP A 100 0.31 -5.44 8.41
C ASP A 100 1.28 -4.98 7.31
N VAL A 101 2.07 -3.94 7.58
CA VAL A 101 3.13 -3.48 6.67
C VAL A 101 4.19 -4.57 6.49
N GLN A 102 4.67 -5.17 7.58
CA GLN A 102 5.68 -6.24 7.51
C GLN A 102 5.16 -7.50 6.81
N TYR A 103 3.91 -7.87 7.09
CA TYR A 103 3.24 -8.97 6.41
C TYR A 103 3.09 -8.69 4.90
N THR A 104 2.72 -7.47 4.55
CA THR A 104 2.59 -7.04 3.14
C THR A 104 3.93 -7.13 2.42
N LEU A 105 5.02 -6.62 3.01
CA LEU A 105 6.38 -6.75 2.46
C LEU A 105 6.77 -8.21 2.21
N SER A 106 6.51 -9.08 3.19
CA SER A 106 6.81 -10.51 3.07
C SER A 106 6.03 -11.16 1.93
N CYS A 107 4.76 -10.81 1.76
CA CYS A 107 3.93 -11.32 0.68
C CYS A 107 4.41 -10.83 -0.69
N PHE A 108 4.82 -9.57 -0.83
CA PHE A 108 5.41 -9.06 -2.07
C PHE A 108 6.70 -9.80 -2.43
N GLN A 109 7.58 -10.05 -1.46
CA GLN A 109 8.80 -10.82 -1.69
C GLN A 109 8.50 -12.22 -2.23
N GLN A 110 7.54 -12.92 -1.63
CA GLN A 110 7.13 -14.25 -2.09
C GLN A 110 6.46 -14.21 -3.47
N ALA A 111 5.59 -13.24 -3.73
CA ALA A 111 4.90 -13.08 -5.00
C ALA A 111 5.88 -12.94 -6.17
N VAL A 112 6.99 -12.21 -5.97
CA VAL A 112 8.04 -12.04 -6.98
C VAL A 112 8.98 -13.25 -7.06
N GLN A 113 9.24 -13.96 -5.95
CA GLN A 113 10.13 -15.12 -5.93
C GLN A 113 9.55 -16.38 -6.60
N ILE A 114 8.24 -16.62 -6.47
CA ILE A 114 7.56 -17.80 -7.04
C ILE A 114 7.81 -17.94 -8.55
N GLU A 115 8.10 -16.84 -9.24
CA GLU A 115 8.34 -16.87 -10.68
C GLU A 115 9.81 -16.91 -11.10
N ASN A 116 10.74 -16.61 -10.18
CA ASN A 116 12.16 -16.80 -10.44
C ASN A 116 12.59 -18.26 -10.25
N GLY A 117 11.75 -19.08 -9.59
CA GLY A 117 12.02 -20.48 -9.27
C GLY A 117 11.41 -21.52 -10.21
N ASN A 118 10.70 -21.12 -11.27
CA ASN A 118 10.17 -22.00 -12.32
C ASN A 118 10.84 -21.72 -13.68
#